data_AF-A0A2E8ZTW4-F1
#
_entry.id   AF-A0A2E8ZTW4-F1
#
_cell.length_a   1.000
_cell.length_b   1.000
_cell.length_c   1.000
_cell.angle_alpha   90.00
_cell.angle_beta   90.00
_cell.angle_gamma   90.00
#
_symmetry.space_group_name_H-M   'P 1'
#
loop_
_entity.id
_entity.type
_entity.pdbx_description
1 polymer ?
#
loop_
_entity_poly.entity_id
_entity_poly.type
_entity_poly.pdbx_seq_one_letter_code
_entity_poly.pdbx_strand_id
1 'polypeptide(L)' 'MRLRAYKVNDILVYASRGTEAKTMAAPMIRPVEEWREDVSAWVALRAERAPELDAQWDESRTEPYIVTDK' A
#
# COMPACT_ATOMS: atom_id res chain seq x y z
N MET A 1 6.83 -16.53 2.18
CA MET A 1 7.23 -15.41 1.30
C MET A 1 7.42 -14.19 2.18
N ARG A 2 8.49 -13.41 2.01
CA ARG A 2 8.70 -12.18 2.80
C ARG A 2 8.01 -11.00 2.11
N LEU A 3 7.13 -10.32 2.83
CA LEU A 3 6.50 -9.09 2.34
C LEU A 3 7.51 -7.93 2.32
N ARG A 4 7.24 -6.97 1.46
CA ARG A 4 8.10 -5.82 1.18
C ARG A 4 7.34 -4.54 1.52
N ALA A 5 8.03 -3.58 2.13
CA ALA A 5 7.44 -2.30 2.46
C ALA A 5 7.26 -1.39 1.23
N TYR A 6 6.04 -0.91 1.03
CA TYR A 6 5.71 0.09 0.01
C TYR A 6 5.00 1.27 0.67
N LYS A 7 5.36 2.48 0.26
CA LYS A 7 4.61 3.69 0.58
C LYS A 7 3.68 4.02 -0.57
N VAL A 8 2.41 4.23 -0.25
CA VAL A 8 1.40 4.68 -1.20
C VAL A 8 0.84 5.97 -0.64
N ASN A 9 1.31 7.10 -1.15
CA ASN A 9 1.12 8.40 -0.50
C ASN A 9 1.63 8.34 0.97
N ASP A 10 0.80 8.70 1.95
CA ASP A 10 1.15 8.65 3.38
C ASP A 10 0.93 7.26 4.03
N ILE A 11 0.53 6.24 3.27
CA ILE A 11 0.17 4.91 3.79
C ILE A 11 1.31 3.92 3.58
N LEU A 12 1.74 3.27 4.67
CA LEU A 12 2.71 2.17 4.62
C LEU A 12 1.97 0.82 4.46
N VAL A 13 2.36 0.05 3.43
CA VAL A 13 1.79 -1.26 3.13
C VAL A 13 2.90 -2.29 2.96
N TYR A 14 2.79 -3.42 3.65
CA TYR A 14 3.63 -4.58 3.41
C TYR A 14 2.92 -5.50 2.42
N ALA A 15 3.51 -5.71 1.25
CA ALA A 15 2.91 -6.51 0.18
C ALA A 15 4.00 -7.27 -0.61
N SER A 16 3.59 -8.20 -1.47
CA SER A 16 4.56 -8.91 -2.32
C SER A 16 5.10 -8.01 -3.45
N ARG A 17 4.27 -7.07 -3.94
CA ARG A 17 4.58 -6.16 -5.05
C ARG A 17 3.85 -4.83 -4.95
N GLY A 18 4.35 -3.80 -5.63
CA GLY A 18 3.78 -2.45 -5.58
C GLY A 18 2.32 -2.36 -6.04
N THR A 19 1.91 -3.13 -7.04
CA THR A 19 0.51 -3.15 -7.50
C THR A 19 -0.45 -3.60 -6.40
N GLU A 20 -0.05 -4.60 -5.62
CA GLU A 20 -0.85 -5.12 -4.51
C GLU A 20 -0.93 -4.11 -3.37
N ALA A 21 0.20 -3.47 -3.03
CA ALA A 21 0.24 -2.37 -2.07
C ALA A 21 -0.69 -1.21 -2.48
N LYS A 22 -0.65 -0.80 -3.75
CA LYS A 22 -1.52 0.25 -4.30
C LYS A 22 -3.00 -0.13 -4.17
N THR A 23 -3.38 -1.34 -4.58
CA THR A 23 -4.77 -1.81 -4.50
C THR A 23 -5.29 -1.80 -3.07
N MET A 24 -4.47 -2.17 -2.09
CA MET A 24 -4.84 -2.13 -0.68
C MET A 24 -4.97 -0.73 -0.11
N ALA A 25 -4.04 0.16 -0.46
CA ALA A 25 -4.04 1.53 0.05
C ALA A 25 -5.09 2.42 -0.64
N ALA A 26 -5.45 2.17 -1.90
CA ALA A 26 -6.35 3.04 -2.66
C ALA A 26 -7.69 3.32 -1.96
N PRO A 27 -8.41 2.33 -1.39
CA PRO A 27 -9.64 2.56 -0.63
C PRO A 27 -9.46 3.42 0.64
N MET A 28 -8.27 3.42 1.25
CA MET A 28 -7.96 4.22 2.44
C MET A 28 -7.65 5.68 2.10
N ILE A 29 -7.17 5.92 0.88
CA ILE A 29 -6.88 7.27 0.37
C ILE A 29 -8.18 7.94 -0.08
N ARG A 30 -9.04 7.20 -0.80
CA ARG A 30 -10.39 7.62 -1.16
C ARG A 30 -11.35 6.43 -1.27
N PRO A 31 -12.66 6.62 -0.99
CA PRO A 31 -13.68 5.62 -1.26
C PRO A 31 -13.69 5.17 -2.73
N VAL A 32 -14.11 3.93 -2.97
CA VAL A 32 -14.16 3.33 -4.32
C VAL A 32 -15.07 4.10 -5.28
N GLU A 33 -16.13 4.74 -4.76
CA GLU A 33 -17.06 5.55 -5.54
C GLU A 33 -16.37 6.77 -6.16
N GLU A 34 -15.51 7.46 -5.41
CA GLU A 34 -14.75 8.62 -5.90
C GLU A 34 -13.68 8.25 -6.92
N TRP A 35 -13.09 7.05 -6.82
CA TRP A 35 -12.11 6.58 -7.79
C TRP A 35 -12.69 6.33 -9.19
N ARG A 36 -14.00 6.07 -9.28
CA ARG A 36 -14.68 5.96 -10.58
C ARG A 36 -14.81 7.31 -11.28
N GLU A 37 -14.93 8.37 -10.49
CA GLU A 37 -15.07 9.74 -11.00
C GLU A 37 -13.71 10.37 -11.33
N ASP A 38 -12.64 9.98 -10.61
CA ASP A 38 -11.26 10.44 -10.86
C ASP A 38 -10.27 9.29 -11.08
N VAL A 39 -10.42 8.64 -12.22
CA VAL A 39 -9.51 7.58 -12.69
C VAL A 39 -8.08 8.11 -12.86
N SER A 40 -7.93 9.40 -13.17
CA SER A 40 -6.62 10.03 -13.37
C SER A 40 -5.80 10.05 -12.10
N ALA A 41 -6.40 10.44 -10.97
CA ALA A 41 -5.79 10.38 -9.66
C ALA A 41 -5.49 8.93 -9.26
N TRP A 42 -6.35 7.97 -9.63
CA TRP A 42 -6.09 6.55 -9.34
C TRP A 42 -4.86 6.05 -10.10
N VAL A 43 -4.72 6.38 -11.39
CA VAL A 43 -3.55 5.98 -12.18
C VAL A 43 -2.29 6.66 -11.64
N ALA A 44 -2.39 7.93 -11.25
CA ALA A 44 -1.28 8.70 -10.69
C ALA A 44 -0.75 8.16 -9.36
N LEU A 45 -1.58 7.44 -8.58
CA LEU A 45 -1.10 6.75 -7.37
C LEU A 45 0.02 5.76 -7.71
N ARG A 46 1.16 5.96 -7.06
CA ARG A 46 2.32 5.09 -7.15
C ARG A 46 2.58 4.44 -5.81
N ALA A 47 2.92 3.16 -5.85
CA ALA A 47 3.49 2.45 -4.72
C ALA A 47 5.02 2.57 -4.83
N GLU A 48 5.60 3.38 -3.95
CA GLU A 48 7.04 3.58 -3.86
C GLU A 48 7.63 2.52 -2.95
N ARG A 49 8.79 1.98 -3.35
CA ARG A 49 9.47 0.96 -2.56
C ARG A 49 10.23 1.63 -1.40
N ALA A 50 9.97 1.19 -0.18
CA ALA A 50 10.66 1.66 1.03
C ALA A 50 11.50 0.53 1.66
N PRO A 51 12.64 0.14 1.05
CA PRO A 51 13.44 -0.99 1.52
C PRO A 51 13.97 -0.81 2.95
N GLU A 52 14.14 0.44 3.39
CA GLU A 52 14.57 0.81 4.73
C GLU A 52 13.59 0.35 5.83
N LEU A 53 12.32 0.09 5.47
CA LEU A 53 11.28 -0.37 6.39
C LEU A 53 11.04 -1.89 6.34
N ASP A 54 11.75 -2.64 5.49
CA ASP A 54 11.55 -4.10 5.37
C ASP A 54 11.85 -4.87 6.65
N ALA A 55 12.70 -4.33 7.52
CA ALA A 55 13.04 -4.91 8.80
C ALA A 55 11.90 -4.79 9.82
N GLN A 56 10.95 -3.87 9.61
CA GLN A 56 9.76 -3.68 10.45
C GLN A 56 8.58 -4.56 10.01
N TRP A 57 8.81 -5.46 9.04
CA TRP A 57 7.83 -6.45 8.64
C TRP A 57 7.52 -7.39 9.82
N ASP A 58 6.22 -7.60 10.06
CA ASP A 58 5.70 -8.52 11.05
C ASP A 58 5.73 -9.94 10.47
N GLU A 59 6.66 -10.76 10.96
CA GLU A 59 6.86 -12.13 10.49
C GLU A 59 5.64 -13.04 10.71
N SER A 60 4.75 -12.68 11.65
CA SER A 60 3.49 -13.40 11.87
C SER A 60 2.46 -13.15 10.78
N ARG A 61 2.64 -12.10 9.97
CA ARG A 61 1.75 -11.73 8.88
C ARG A 61 2.27 -12.23 7.54
N THR A 62 1.57 -13.22 7.02
CA THR A 62 1.87 -13.85 5.73
C THR A 62 1.11 -13.19 4.56
N GLU A 63 0.03 -12.48 4.85
CA GLU A 63 -0.79 -11.76 3.87
C GLU A 63 -0.49 -10.26 3.88
N PRO A 64 -0.64 -9.57 2.73
CA PRO A 64 -0.44 -8.13 2.64
C PRO A 64 -1.26 -7.34 3.67
N TYR A 65 -0.67 -6.30 4.25
CA TYR A 65 -1.33 -5.51 5.30
C TYR A 65 -0.88 -4.05 5.33
N ILE A 66 -1.77 -3.20 5.83
CA ILE A 66 -1.52 -1.77 6.07
C ILE A 66 -0.99 -1.58 7.49
N VAL A 67 0.03 -0.73 7.64
CA VAL A 67 0.47 -0.22 8.94
C VAL A 67 -0.17 1.15 9.11
N THR A 68 -1.18 1.21 9.97
CA THR A 68 -1.68 2.49 10.50
C THR A 68 -0.93 2.78 11.78
N ASP A 69 -0.18 3.88 11.80
CA ASP A 69 0.28 4.49 13.04
C ASP A 69 -0.96 4.70 13.94
N LYS A 70 -0.91 4.20 15.17
CA LYS A 70 -1.99 4.35 16.15
C LYS A 70 -1.78 5.63 16.94
#